data_AF-A0A1V2Q0C7-F1
#
_entry.id   AF-A0A1V2Q0C7-F1
#
_cell.length_a   1.000
_cell.length_b   1.000
_cell.length_c   1.000
_cell.angle_alpha   90.00
_cell.angle_beta   90.00
_cell.angle_gamma   90.00
#
_symmetry.space_group_name_H-M   'P 1'
#
loop_
_entity.id
_entity.type
_entity.pdbx_description
1 polymer ?
#
loop_
_entity_poly.entity_id
_entity_poly.type
_entity_poly.pdbx_seq_one_letter_code
_entity_poly.pdbx_strand_id
1 'polypeptide(L)'
;MTRRDPLNREKVLDAALELAAAEGLSGLSMRKLAKALGVEAMALYNHVANKNDILKGLAERVLASVAEPDPALPWAERVRATAISLHRALNRHPVVPFVLTTDKVNPTALRALRPLDSIVGALYEAGFDDHGVRQAWGALNSLVFGSLLLTTAGFTGRPAEEDQTDVYVRQVDPAKLPHFHRVLPALSAGDRDVDFRVALDMLISGLVAAAPVGSEGMTT
;
A
#
# COMPACT_ATOMS: atom_id res chain seq x y z
N MET A 1 20.52 -36.39 -4.04
CA MET A 1 21.14 -35.11 -3.64
C MET A 1 20.42 -33.99 -4.39
N THR A 2 19.51 -33.27 -3.74
CA THR A 2 18.82 -32.13 -4.34
C THR A 2 19.83 -31.00 -4.51
N ARG A 3 20.16 -30.65 -5.76
CA ARG A 3 21.09 -29.56 -6.07
C ARG A 3 20.47 -28.27 -5.51
N ARG A 4 21.09 -27.69 -4.47
CA ARG A 4 20.71 -26.36 -3.99
C ARG A 4 20.94 -25.39 -5.14
N ASP A 5 19.86 -24.84 -5.69
CA ASP A 5 20.00 -23.82 -6.73
C ASP A 5 20.79 -22.63 -6.16
N PRO A 6 21.69 -22.03 -6.97
CA PRO A 6 22.57 -20.96 -6.51
C PRO A 6 21.78 -19.79 -5.92
N LEU A 7 22.38 -19.14 -4.93
CA LEU A 7 21.83 -17.94 -4.31
C LEU A 7 21.78 -16.82 -5.36
N ASN A 8 20.68 -16.07 -5.37
CA ASN A 8 20.52 -14.88 -6.19
C ASN A 8 19.70 -13.84 -5.43
N ARG A 9 19.65 -12.61 -5.95
CA ARG A 9 18.96 -11.49 -5.30
C ARG A 9 17.49 -11.79 -5.06
N GLU A 10 16.78 -12.38 -6.03
CA GLU A 10 15.35 -12.67 -5.88
C GLU A 10 15.08 -13.63 -4.71
N LYS A 11 15.88 -14.70 -4.56
CA LYS A 11 15.79 -15.61 -3.40
C LYS A 11 16.06 -14.92 -2.07
N VAL A 12 17.00 -13.97 -2.05
CA VAL A 12 17.28 -13.17 -0.84
C VAL A 12 16.06 -12.33 -0.48
N LEU A 13 15.40 -11.72 -1.47
CA LEU A 13 14.19 -10.94 -1.25
C LEU A 13 12.98 -11.81 -0.86
N ASP A 14 12.82 -13.00 -1.46
CA ASP A 14 11.79 -13.98 -1.09
C ASP A 14 11.89 -14.38 0.38
N ALA A 15 13.07 -14.86 0.80
CA ALA A 15 13.28 -15.23 2.19
C ALA A 15 13.17 -14.03 3.14
N ALA A 16 13.49 -12.82 2.68
CA ALA A 16 13.31 -11.61 3.48
C ALA A 16 11.82 -11.25 3.67
N LEU A 17 10.97 -11.42 2.64
CA LEU A 17 9.52 -11.26 2.76
C LEU A 17 8.92 -12.26 3.73
N GLU A 18 9.28 -13.54 3.59
CA GLU A 18 8.81 -14.61 4.47
C GLU A 18 9.20 -14.35 5.93
N LEU A 19 10.47 -13.98 6.16
CA LEU A 19 10.97 -13.66 7.50
C LEU A 19 10.29 -12.41 8.08
N ALA A 20 10.07 -11.38 7.28
CA ALA A 20 9.39 -10.16 7.71
C ALA A 20 7.89 -10.41 7.98
N ALA A 21 7.24 -11.29 7.24
CA ALA A 21 5.86 -11.71 7.51
C ALA A 21 5.74 -12.49 8.83
N ALA A 22 6.74 -13.32 9.16
CA ALA A 22 6.73 -14.12 10.39
C ALA A 22 7.15 -13.34 11.65
N GLU A 23 8.15 -12.45 11.54
CA GLU A 23 8.78 -11.81 12.71
C GLU A 23 8.70 -10.27 12.69
N GLY A 24 8.04 -9.68 11.71
CA GLY A 24 8.03 -8.24 11.48
C GLY A 24 9.38 -7.69 11.01
N LEU A 25 9.43 -6.38 10.73
CA LEU A 25 10.65 -5.70 10.25
C LEU A 25 11.79 -5.64 11.29
N SER A 26 11.45 -5.66 12.58
CA SER A 26 12.42 -5.73 13.67
C SER A 26 13.11 -7.10 13.72
N GLY A 27 12.39 -8.17 13.36
CA GLY A 27 12.93 -9.52 13.23
C GLY A 27 13.86 -9.71 12.03
N LEU A 28 13.69 -8.92 10.96
CA LEU A 28 14.54 -8.99 9.77
C LEU A 28 15.96 -8.50 10.05
N SER A 29 16.93 -9.42 10.11
CA SER A 29 18.37 -9.11 10.22
C SER A 29 19.17 -9.95 9.24
N MET A 30 20.34 -9.44 8.81
CA MET A 30 21.23 -10.16 7.88
C MET A 30 21.59 -11.56 8.39
N ARG A 31 21.84 -11.70 9.69
CA ARG A 31 22.17 -12.99 10.33
C ARG A 31 21.00 -13.98 10.29
N LYS A 32 19.78 -13.53 10.63
CA LYS A 32 18.59 -14.39 10.59
C LYS A 32 18.25 -14.78 9.15
N LEU A 33 18.37 -13.85 8.21
CA LEU A 33 18.16 -14.11 6.78
C LEU A 33 19.16 -15.14 6.23
N ALA A 34 20.45 -15.02 6.58
CA ALA A 34 21.48 -15.97 6.17
C ALA A 34 21.20 -17.37 6.72
N LYS A 35 20.79 -17.44 8.00
CA LYS A 35 20.37 -18.69 8.65
C LYS A 35 19.16 -19.31 7.96
N ALA A 36 18.14 -18.52 7.62
CA ALA A 36 16.94 -18.98 6.92
C ALA A 36 17.27 -19.57 5.53
N LEU A 37 18.23 -18.95 4.83
CA LEU A 37 18.70 -19.40 3.52
C LEU A 37 19.74 -20.54 3.59
N GLY A 38 20.22 -20.88 4.79
CA GLY A 38 21.26 -21.90 4.99
C GLY A 38 22.61 -21.52 4.39
N VAL A 39 22.94 -20.22 4.35
CA VAL A 39 24.19 -19.66 3.81
C VAL A 39 24.92 -18.84 4.86
N GLU A 40 26.20 -18.55 4.62
CA GLU A 40 26.94 -17.59 5.43
C GLU A 40 26.50 -16.15 5.14
N ALA A 41 26.60 -15.26 6.13
CA ALA A 41 26.17 -13.87 5.98
C ALA A 41 26.92 -13.14 4.84
N MET A 42 28.19 -13.47 4.63
CA MET A 42 28.99 -12.90 3.53
C MET A 42 28.42 -13.22 2.14
N ALA A 43 27.78 -14.38 1.97
CA ALA A 43 27.15 -14.74 0.70
C ALA A 43 25.98 -13.81 0.36
N LEU A 44 25.26 -13.28 1.36
CA LEU A 44 24.19 -12.30 1.13
C LEU A 44 24.73 -10.98 0.59
N TYR A 45 25.86 -10.51 1.12
CA TYR A 45 26.43 -9.21 0.73
C TYR A 45 26.90 -9.15 -0.72
N ASN A 46 27.08 -10.31 -1.38
CA ASN A 46 27.33 -10.39 -2.82
C ASN A 46 26.09 -10.06 -3.67
N HIS A 47 24.89 -10.06 -3.07
CA HIS A 47 23.62 -9.82 -3.77
C HIS A 47 22.86 -8.59 -3.28
N VAL A 48 23.12 -8.17 -2.04
CA VAL A 48 22.49 -7.00 -1.41
C VAL A 48 23.53 -6.19 -0.64
N ALA A 49 23.52 -4.86 -0.78
CA ALA A 49 24.54 -4.03 -0.16
C ALA A 49 24.39 -3.94 1.37
N ASN A 50 23.15 -3.90 1.87
CA ASN A 50 22.82 -3.78 3.28
C ASN A 50 21.32 -4.05 3.51
N LYS A 51 20.86 -3.89 4.76
CA LYS A 51 19.43 -4.05 5.11
C LYS A 51 18.53 -3.09 4.34
N ASN A 52 18.93 -1.84 4.10
CA ASN A 52 18.09 -0.88 3.36
C ASN A 52 17.93 -1.29 1.89
N ASP A 53 18.96 -1.91 1.29
CA ASP A 53 18.86 -2.45 -0.06
C ASP A 53 17.87 -3.63 -0.15
N ILE A 54 17.81 -4.47 0.89
CA ILE A 54 16.75 -5.48 1.02
C ILE A 54 15.39 -4.80 1.10
N LEU A 55 15.20 -3.85 2.03
CA LEU A 55 13.92 -3.16 2.21
C LEU A 55 13.45 -2.47 0.92
N LYS A 56 14.38 -1.84 0.18
CA LYS A 56 14.10 -1.25 -1.13
C LYS A 56 13.62 -2.30 -2.12
N GLY A 57 14.33 -3.42 -2.21
CA GLY A 57 13.95 -4.54 -3.06
C GLY A 57 12.57 -5.11 -2.71
N LEU A 58 12.22 -5.18 -1.42
CA LEU A 58 10.89 -5.60 -0.98
C LEU A 58 9.80 -4.64 -1.47
N ALA A 59 10.00 -3.34 -1.28
CA ALA A 59 9.07 -2.32 -1.73
C ALA A 59 8.91 -2.35 -3.26
N GLU A 60 10.02 -2.40 -4.00
CA GLU A 60 10.00 -2.49 -5.46
C GLU A 60 9.27 -3.74 -5.96
N ARG A 61 9.45 -4.88 -5.29
CA ARG A 61 8.80 -6.12 -5.67
C ARG A 61 7.30 -6.10 -5.43
N VAL A 62 6.85 -5.57 -4.29
CA VAL A 62 5.42 -5.44 -4.00
C VAL A 62 4.76 -4.44 -4.94
N LEU A 63 5.37 -3.28 -5.17
CA LEU A 63 4.86 -2.31 -6.12
C LEU A 63 4.81 -2.85 -7.56
N ALA A 64 5.82 -3.63 -7.98
CA ALA A 64 5.82 -4.27 -9.30
C ALA A 64 4.77 -5.39 -9.46
N SER A 65 4.14 -5.84 -8.35
CA SER A 65 3.03 -6.81 -8.39
C SER A 65 1.66 -6.14 -8.59
N VAL A 66 1.60 -4.81 -8.53
CA VAL A 66 0.38 -4.06 -8.81
C VAL A 66 0.04 -4.21 -10.29
N ALA A 67 -1.19 -4.65 -10.56
CA ALA A 67 -1.66 -4.84 -11.92
C ALA A 67 -1.74 -3.50 -12.65
N GLU A 68 -1.18 -3.44 -13.85
CA GLU A 68 -1.40 -2.32 -14.76
C GLU A 68 -2.87 -2.35 -15.22
N PRO A 69 -3.60 -1.22 -15.14
CA PRO A 69 -4.98 -1.17 -15.59
C PRO A 69 -5.04 -1.27 -17.11
N ASP A 70 -6.18 -1.70 -17.66
CA ASP A 70 -6.40 -1.62 -19.10
C ASP A 70 -6.35 -0.15 -19.56
N PRO A 71 -5.44 0.24 -20.47
CA PRO A 71 -5.31 1.62 -20.92
C PRO A 71 -6.58 2.14 -21.62
N ALA A 72 -7.43 1.26 -22.15
CA ALA A 72 -8.69 1.64 -22.80
C ALA A 72 -9.79 2.06 -21.81
N LEU A 73 -9.62 1.81 -20.51
CA LEU A 73 -10.59 2.25 -19.50
C LEU A 73 -10.60 3.77 -19.36
N PRO A 74 -11.76 4.39 -19.02
CA PRO A 74 -11.81 5.79 -18.62
C PRO A 74 -10.81 6.08 -17.48
N TRP A 75 -10.26 7.30 -17.46
CA TRP A 75 -9.20 7.67 -16.51
C TRP A 75 -9.56 7.35 -15.05
N ALA A 76 -10.81 7.61 -14.65
CA ALA A 76 -11.30 7.38 -13.30
C ALA A 76 -11.29 5.89 -12.94
N GLU A 77 -11.65 5.02 -13.88
CA GLU A 77 -11.63 3.57 -13.69
C GLU A 77 -10.21 3.01 -13.68
N ARG A 78 -9.27 3.61 -14.44
CA ARG A 78 -7.84 3.27 -14.34
C ARG A 78 -7.29 3.61 -12.95
N VAL A 79 -7.58 4.81 -12.44
CA VAL A 79 -7.20 5.21 -11.07
C VAL A 79 -7.80 4.23 -10.05
N ARG A 80 -9.09 3.88 -10.19
CA ARG A 80 -9.77 2.91 -9.31
C ARG A 80 -9.07 1.54 -9.32
N ALA A 81 -8.86 0.97 -10.50
CA ALA A 81 -8.28 -0.35 -10.67
C ALA A 81 -6.87 -0.42 -10.09
N THR A 82 -6.03 0.58 -10.38
CA THR A 82 -4.66 0.64 -9.87
C THR A 82 -4.65 0.81 -8.35
N ALA A 83 -5.49 1.69 -7.78
CA ALA A 83 -5.56 1.91 -6.34
C ALA A 83 -6.02 0.65 -5.58
N ILE A 84 -7.01 -0.08 -6.11
CA ILE A 84 -7.46 -1.36 -5.54
C ILE A 84 -6.34 -2.39 -5.59
N SER A 85 -5.64 -2.50 -6.73
CA SER A 85 -4.53 -3.45 -6.84
C SER A 85 -3.37 -3.10 -5.91
N LEU A 86 -3.07 -1.81 -5.74
CA LEU A 86 -2.06 -1.30 -4.82
C LEU A 86 -2.42 -1.62 -3.37
N HIS A 87 -3.63 -1.27 -2.94
CA HIS A 87 -4.11 -1.57 -1.59
C HIS A 87 -4.04 -3.06 -1.28
N ARG A 88 -4.49 -3.91 -2.21
CA ARG A 88 -4.41 -5.37 -2.05
C ARG A 88 -2.97 -5.89 -1.94
N ALA A 89 -2.06 -5.38 -2.77
CA ALA A 89 -0.65 -5.77 -2.72
C ALA A 89 0.00 -5.38 -1.39
N LEU A 90 -0.30 -4.18 -0.89
CA LEU A 90 0.21 -3.69 0.38
C LEU A 90 -0.41 -4.39 1.59
N ASN A 91 -1.71 -4.73 1.55
CA ASN A 91 -2.38 -5.48 2.61
C ASN A 91 -1.80 -6.89 2.78
N ARG A 92 -1.45 -7.56 1.67
CA ARG A 92 -0.75 -8.87 1.72
C ARG A 92 0.66 -8.79 2.32
N HIS A 93 1.27 -7.62 2.30
CA HIS A 93 2.64 -7.40 2.76
C HIS A 93 2.69 -6.20 3.73
N PRO A 94 2.11 -6.32 4.94
CA PRO A 94 1.89 -5.19 5.86
C PRO A 94 3.17 -4.50 6.33
N VAL A 95 4.33 -5.15 6.15
CA VAL A 95 5.65 -4.58 6.40
C VAL A 95 6.09 -3.54 5.36
N VAL A 96 5.60 -3.63 4.12
CA VAL A 96 6.03 -2.75 3.02
C VAL A 96 5.50 -1.32 3.16
N PRO A 97 4.24 -1.07 3.53
CA PRO A 97 3.78 0.28 3.82
C PRO A 97 4.69 1.04 4.80
N PHE A 98 5.15 0.39 5.88
CA PHE A 98 6.09 1.01 6.81
C PHE A 98 7.40 1.40 6.12
N VAL A 99 7.95 0.52 5.27
CA VAL A 99 9.17 0.82 4.50
C VAL A 99 8.99 2.04 3.62
N LEU A 100 7.85 2.13 2.92
CA LEU A 100 7.52 3.25 2.02
C LEU A 100 7.35 4.59 2.75
N THR A 101 7.03 4.58 4.04
CA THR A 101 6.96 5.80 4.87
C THR A 101 8.32 6.26 5.41
N THR A 102 9.41 5.53 5.15
CA THR A 102 10.74 5.91 5.62
C THR A 102 11.55 6.60 4.53
N ASP A 103 12.09 7.79 4.80
CA ASP A 103 12.90 8.58 3.84
C ASP A 103 14.17 7.87 3.32
N LYS A 104 14.50 6.72 3.90
CA LYS A 104 15.73 5.96 3.62
C LYS A 104 15.57 4.96 2.48
N VAL A 105 14.33 4.70 2.04
CA VAL A 105 14.02 3.58 1.15
C VAL A 105 13.02 4.01 0.07
N ASN A 106 13.52 4.74 -0.93
CA ASN A 106 12.74 5.13 -2.10
C ASN A 106 12.92 4.10 -3.23
N PRO A 107 11.84 3.42 -3.67
CA PRO A 107 11.86 2.58 -4.87
C PRO A 107 12.31 3.39 -6.09
N THR A 108 13.18 2.82 -6.92
CA THR A 108 13.64 3.47 -8.16
C THR A 108 13.50 2.57 -9.38
N ALA A 109 13.23 1.27 -9.19
CA ALA A 109 13.01 0.36 -10.30
C ALA A 109 11.79 0.78 -11.13
N LEU A 110 11.98 0.94 -12.43
CA LEU A 110 10.93 1.39 -13.35
C LEU A 110 9.64 0.57 -13.23
N ARG A 111 9.76 -0.77 -13.13
CA ARG A 111 8.62 -1.68 -12.95
C ARG A 111 7.79 -1.38 -11.69
N ALA A 112 8.41 -0.88 -10.63
CA ALA A 112 7.74 -0.53 -9.38
C ALA A 112 7.04 0.83 -9.48
N LEU A 113 7.55 1.73 -10.33
CA LEU A 113 7.00 3.07 -10.49
C LEU A 113 5.89 3.15 -11.54
N ARG A 114 5.85 2.24 -12.52
CA ARG A 114 4.83 2.22 -13.60
C ARG A 114 3.37 2.30 -13.11
N PRO A 115 2.94 1.54 -12.08
CA PRO A 115 1.57 1.66 -11.60
C PRO A 115 1.27 3.05 -11.00
N LEU A 116 2.26 3.63 -10.30
CA LEU A 116 2.15 4.98 -9.73
C LEU A 116 2.08 6.04 -10.83
N ASP A 117 2.94 5.90 -11.84
CA ASP A 117 2.98 6.74 -13.03
C ASP A 117 1.67 6.68 -13.82
N SER A 118 1.04 5.50 -13.92
CA SER A 118 -0.27 5.33 -14.58
C SER A 118 -1.39 6.14 -13.91
N ILE A 119 -1.38 6.25 -12.58
CA ILE A 119 -2.33 7.11 -11.86
C ILE A 119 -2.06 8.58 -12.18
N VAL A 120 -0.79 9.00 -12.15
CA VAL A 120 -0.39 10.37 -12.45
C VAL A 120 -0.77 10.75 -13.89
N GLY A 121 -0.49 9.88 -14.85
CA GLY A 121 -0.89 10.06 -16.25
C GLY A 121 -2.40 10.16 -16.42
N ALA A 122 -3.17 9.31 -15.75
CA ALA A 122 -4.63 9.37 -15.79
C ALA A 122 -5.19 10.70 -15.23
N LEU A 123 -4.57 11.28 -14.20
CA LEU A 123 -4.96 12.59 -13.67
C LEU A 123 -4.62 13.72 -14.65
N TYR A 124 -3.45 13.69 -15.30
CA TYR A 124 -3.12 14.66 -16.33
C TYR A 124 -4.06 14.55 -17.55
N GLU A 125 -4.41 13.33 -17.97
CA GLU A 125 -5.40 13.11 -19.04
C GLU A 125 -6.80 13.65 -18.69
N ALA A 126 -7.14 13.67 -17.40
CA ALA A 126 -8.38 14.28 -16.90
C ALA A 126 -8.33 15.82 -16.85
N GLY A 127 -7.21 16.44 -17.25
CA GLY A 127 -7.05 17.88 -17.35
C GLY A 127 -6.51 18.56 -16.09
N PHE A 128 -6.15 17.82 -15.04
CA PHE A 128 -5.55 18.43 -13.85
C PHE A 128 -4.18 19.04 -14.17
N ASP A 129 -3.91 20.21 -13.58
CA ASP A 129 -2.58 20.82 -13.56
C ASP A 129 -1.70 20.18 -12.48
N ASP A 130 -0.43 20.61 -12.39
CA ASP A 130 0.52 20.08 -11.40
C ASP A 130 0.02 20.19 -9.96
N HIS A 131 -0.72 21.27 -9.64
CA HIS A 131 -1.27 21.46 -8.32
C HIS A 131 -2.39 20.45 -8.03
N GLY A 132 -3.31 20.29 -8.99
CA GLY A 132 -4.40 19.31 -8.93
C GLY A 132 -3.90 17.88 -8.84
N VAL A 133 -2.92 17.51 -9.69
CA VAL A 133 -2.27 16.19 -9.64
C VAL A 133 -1.63 15.95 -8.28
N ARG A 134 -0.88 16.92 -7.74
CA ARG A 134 -0.28 16.81 -6.40
C ARG A 134 -1.33 16.61 -5.30
N GLN A 135 -2.43 17.35 -5.33
CA GLN A 135 -3.51 17.22 -4.35
C GLN A 135 -4.20 15.86 -4.45
N ALA A 136 -4.56 15.44 -5.66
CA ALA A 136 -5.19 14.15 -5.93
C ALA A 136 -4.29 12.98 -5.50
N TRP A 137 -3.00 13.05 -5.85
CA TRP A 137 -1.99 12.08 -5.44
C TRP A 137 -1.85 12.00 -3.91
N GLY A 138 -1.81 13.15 -3.23
CA GLY A 138 -1.76 13.22 -1.77
C GLY A 138 -3.00 12.61 -1.11
N ALA A 139 -4.20 12.90 -1.65
CA ALA A 139 -5.46 12.37 -1.15
C ALA A 139 -5.54 10.84 -1.33
N LEU A 140 -5.14 10.33 -2.51
CA LEU A 140 -5.13 8.90 -2.79
C LEU A 140 -4.15 8.16 -1.87
N ASN A 141 -2.94 8.68 -1.69
CA ASN A 141 -1.97 8.09 -0.75
C ASN A 141 -2.50 8.12 0.68
N SER A 142 -3.06 9.24 1.12
CA SER A 142 -3.63 9.35 2.47
C SER A 142 -4.73 8.32 2.71
N LEU A 143 -5.59 8.08 1.71
CA LEU A 143 -6.62 7.05 1.77
C LEU A 143 -6.04 5.64 1.84
N VAL A 144 -5.11 5.29 0.94
CA VAL A 144 -4.48 3.95 0.90
C VAL A 144 -3.72 3.66 2.19
N PHE A 145 -2.80 4.54 2.58
CA PHE A 145 -1.99 4.34 3.79
C PHE A 145 -2.81 4.47 5.07
N GLY A 146 -3.81 5.36 5.12
CA GLY A 146 -4.72 5.49 6.25
C GLY A 146 -5.57 4.23 6.45
N SER A 147 -6.11 3.66 5.37
CA SER A 147 -6.81 2.38 5.42
C SER A 147 -5.90 1.26 5.92
N LEU A 148 -4.68 1.14 5.36
CA LEU A 148 -3.73 0.11 5.76
C LEU A 148 -3.29 0.25 7.22
N LEU A 149 -3.11 1.48 7.73
CA LEU A 149 -2.76 1.72 9.13
C LEU A 149 -3.82 1.12 10.08
N LEU A 150 -5.10 1.31 9.73
CA LEU A 150 -6.24 0.84 10.52
C LEU A 150 -6.43 -0.67 10.43
N THR A 151 -6.06 -1.31 9.30
CA THR A 151 -6.21 -2.76 9.12
C THR A 151 -5.01 -3.58 9.61
N THR A 152 -3.81 -2.99 9.68
CA THR A 152 -2.56 -3.72 9.95
C THR A 152 -1.97 -3.51 11.35
N ALA A 153 -2.80 -3.08 12.31
CA ALA A 153 -2.39 -2.66 13.66
C ALA A 153 -1.10 -1.82 13.65
N GLY A 154 -1.11 -0.72 12.90
CA GLY A 154 0.05 0.16 12.84
C GLY A 154 1.21 -0.37 11.97
N PHE A 155 0.92 -1.14 10.92
CA PHE A 155 1.92 -1.75 10.02
C PHE A 155 2.84 -2.79 10.68
N THR A 156 2.44 -3.31 11.84
CA THR A 156 3.22 -4.30 12.60
C THR A 156 2.95 -5.74 12.16
N GLY A 157 1.90 -5.97 11.35
CA GLY A 157 1.53 -7.28 10.81
C GLY A 157 0.83 -8.21 11.81
N ARG A 158 0.59 -7.76 13.05
CA ARG A 158 -0.30 -8.45 13.99
C ARG A 158 -1.70 -7.89 13.82
N PRO A 159 -2.76 -8.71 13.81
CA PRO A 159 -4.12 -8.20 13.96
C PRO A 159 -4.21 -7.41 15.27
N ALA A 160 -4.97 -6.32 15.31
CA ALA A 160 -5.26 -5.65 16.57
C ALA A 160 -5.92 -6.68 17.50
N GLU A 161 -5.24 -7.08 18.57
CA GLU A 161 -5.73 -8.10 19.52
C GLU A 161 -6.94 -7.62 20.31
N GLU A 162 -7.19 -6.30 20.35
CA GLU A 162 -8.38 -5.67 20.88
C GLU A 162 -9.00 -4.80 19.80
N ASP A 163 -10.25 -5.08 19.42
CA ASP A 163 -11.03 -4.14 18.62
C ASP A 163 -11.22 -2.87 19.47
N GLN A 164 -10.48 -1.81 19.17
CA GLN A 164 -10.58 -0.52 19.88
C GLN A 164 -12.03 0.00 19.92
N THR A 165 -12.88 -0.47 19.00
CA THR A 165 -14.31 -0.20 18.99
C THR A 165 -15.05 -0.78 20.20
N ASP A 166 -14.63 -1.94 20.73
CA ASP A 166 -15.24 -2.60 21.90
C ASP A 166 -15.07 -1.76 23.18
N VAL A 167 -13.97 -1.01 23.30
CA VAL A 167 -13.79 -0.04 24.41
C VAL A 167 -14.86 1.04 24.36
N TYR A 168 -15.14 1.58 23.18
CA TYR A 168 -16.16 2.61 23.02
C TYR A 168 -17.57 2.04 23.26
N VAL A 169 -17.87 0.83 22.78
CA VAL A 169 -19.16 0.15 23.03
C VAL A 169 -19.44 0.01 24.53
N ARG A 170 -18.41 -0.29 25.33
CA ARG A 170 -18.57 -0.48 26.79
C ARG A 170 -18.66 0.82 27.59
N GLN A 171 -18.09 1.92 27.08
CA GLN A 171 -17.89 3.15 27.85
C GLN A 171 -18.79 4.32 27.44
N VAL A 172 -19.42 4.25 26.26
CA VAL A 172 -20.19 5.37 25.72
C VAL A 172 -21.57 5.44 26.38
N ASP A 173 -21.79 6.52 27.14
CA ASP A 173 -23.09 6.87 27.71
C ASP A 173 -24.05 7.34 26.59
N PRO A 174 -25.13 6.60 26.29
CA PRO A 174 -26.07 6.93 25.22
C PRO A 174 -26.73 8.29 25.41
N ALA A 175 -26.92 8.73 26.66
CA ALA A 175 -27.57 10.01 26.95
C ALA A 175 -26.66 11.21 26.66
N LYS A 176 -25.34 11.04 26.78
CA LYS A 176 -24.34 12.10 26.55
C LYS A 176 -23.80 12.11 25.12
N LEU A 177 -23.73 10.94 24.48
CA LEU A 177 -23.16 10.78 23.14
C LEU A 177 -24.11 9.99 22.20
N PRO A 178 -25.32 10.52 21.93
CA PRO A 178 -26.38 9.76 21.25
C PRO A 178 -26.02 9.35 19.81
N HIS A 179 -25.31 10.20 19.07
CA HIS A 179 -24.91 9.90 17.69
C HIS A 179 -23.82 8.84 17.62
N PHE A 180 -22.84 8.91 18.54
CA PHE A 180 -21.75 7.94 18.59
C PHE A 180 -22.27 6.58 19.02
N HIS A 181 -23.08 6.53 20.09
CA HIS A 181 -23.79 5.32 20.49
C HIS A 181 -24.56 4.68 19.33
N ARG A 182 -25.28 5.48 18.53
CA ARG A 182 -26.07 4.98 17.41
C ARG A 182 -25.20 4.28 16.35
N VAL A 183 -24.02 4.80 16.04
CA VAL A 183 -23.17 4.28 14.97
C VAL A 183 -22.19 3.20 15.44
N LEU A 184 -21.91 3.10 16.75
CA LEU A 184 -20.94 2.14 17.30
C LEU A 184 -21.14 0.69 16.85
N PRO A 185 -22.36 0.11 16.85
CA PRO A 185 -22.54 -1.25 16.36
C PRO A 185 -22.12 -1.44 14.90
N ALA A 186 -22.33 -0.42 14.06
CA ALA A 186 -21.93 -0.45 12.66
C ALA A 186 -20.40 -0.28 12.50
N LEU A 187 -19.76 0.53 13.34
CA LEU A 187 -18.31 0.71 13.35
C LEU A 187 -17.57 -0.59 13.73
N SER A 188 -18.15 -1.41 14.61
CA SER A 188 -17.57 -2.70 15.02
C SER A 188 -17.77 -3.82 13.98
N ALA A 189 -18.81 -3.73 13.14
CA ALA A 189 -19.20 -4.81 12.22
C ALA A 189 -18.68 -4.63 10.79
N GLY A 190 -17.95 -3.54 10.50
CA GLY A 190 -17.54 -3.16 9.16
C GLY A 190 -16.49 -4.10 8.53
N ASP A 191 -16.65 -4.37 7.24
CA ASP A 191 -15.61 -5.01 6.42
C ASP A 191 -14.66 -3.93 5.88
N ARG A 192 -13.42 -3.98 6.34
CA ARG A 192 -12.41 -2.96 6.02
C ARG A 192 -12.05 -2.88 4.53
N ASP A 193 -12.14 -4.00 3.81
CA ASP A 193 -11.89 -4.01 2.36
C ASP A 193 -13.06 -3.36 1.61
N VAL A 194 -14.29 -3.55 2.11
CA VAL A 194 -15.49 -2.85 1.59
C VAL A 194 -15.41 -1.37 1.89
N ASP A 195 -15.08 -1.00 3.13
CA ASP A 195 -14.93 0.40 3.56
C ASP A 195 -13.91 1.16 2.70
N PHE A 196 -12.77 0.53 2.39
CA PHE A 196 -11.76 1.13 1.51
C PHE A 196 -12.31 1.41 0.11
N ARG A 197 -13.04 0.46 -0.49
CA ARG A 197 -13.62 0.64 -1.83
C ARG A 197 -14.65 1.74 -1.85
N VAL A 198 -15.55 1.80 -0.86
CA VAL A 198 -16.54 2.87 -0.74
C VAL A 198 -15.86 4.24 -0.60
N ALA A 199 -14.83 4.34 0.24
CA ALA A 199 -14.08 5.59 0.39
C ALA A 199 -13.33 5.99 -0.88
N LEU A 200 -12.77 5.02 -1.62
CA LEU A 200 -12.14 5.25 -2.91
C LEU A 200 -13.17 5.75 -3.95
N ASP A 201 -14.36 5.16 -3.97
CA ASP A 201 -15.44 5.58 -4.87
C ASP A 201 -15.88 7.02 -4.58
N MET A 202 -15.97 7.40 -3.30
CA MET A 202 -16.25 8.78 -2.88
C MET A 202 -15.14 9.74 -3.33
N LEU A 203 -13.86 9.37 -3.12
CA LEU A 203 -12.72 10.18 -3.56
C LEU A 203 -12.73 10.37 -5.08
N ILE A 204 -12.90 9.29 -5.84
CA ILE A 204 -12.94 9.33 -7.31
C ILE A 204 -14.12 10.19 -7.79
N SER A 205 -15.29 10.07 -7.17
CA SER A 205 -16.44 10.92 -7.51
C SER A 205 -16.13 12.41 -7.29
N GLY A 206 -15.43 12.74 -6.19
CA GLY A 206 -14.95 14.10 -5.94
C GLY A 206 -13.91 14.57 -6.96
N LEU A 207 -12.99 13.70 -7.37
CA LEU A 207 -12.01 14.01 -8.42
C LEU A 207 -12.69 14.23 -9.77
N VAL A 208 -13.67 13.40 -10.14
CA VAL A 208 -14.45 13.58 -11.38
C VAL A 208 -15.18 14.92 -11.38
N ALA A 209 -15.78 15.30 -10.26
CA ALA A 209 -16.46 16.59 -10.14
C ALA A 209 -15.51 17.80 -10.17
N ALA A 210 -14.25 17.61 -9.73
CA ALA A 210 -13.22 18.65 -9.71
C ALA A 210 -12.39 18.70 -11.02
N ALA A 211 -12.46 17.67 -11.85
CA ALA A 211 -11.74 17.61 -13.11
C ALA A 211 -12.18 18.78 -14.01
N PRO A 212 -11.23 19.51 -14.62
CA PRO A 212 -11.58 20.57 -15.55
C PRO A 212 -12.45 19.99 -16.68
N VAL A 213 -13.63 20.57 -16.89
CA VAL A 213 -14.48 20.20 -18.02
C VAL A 213 -13.67 20.49 -19.29
N GLY A 214 -13.43 19.46 -20.10
CA GLY A 214 -12.68 19.60 -21.34
C GLY A 214 -13.22 20.76 -22.16
N SER A 215 -12.34 21.69 -22.49
CA SER A 215 -12.52 22.67 -23.55
C SER A 215 -12.53 21.94 -24.90
N GLU A 216 -13.61 21.22 -25.18
CA GLU A 216 -13.92 20.73 -26.52
C GLU A 216 -14.90 21.73 -27.17
N GLY A 217 -14.42 22.47 -28.17
CA GLY A 217 -15.26 23.22 -29.10
C GLY A 217 -15.08 24.75 -29.12
N MET A 218 -13.91 25.23 -29.55
CA MET A 218 -13.83 26.54 -30.23
C MET A 218 -12.83 26.42 -31.37
N THR A 219 -13.20 25.65 -32.39
CA THR A 219 -12.66 25.80 -33.74
C THR A 219 -13.64 26.66 -34.52
N THR A 220 -13.28 27.93 -34.71
CA THR A 220 -13.84 28.80 -35.75
C THR A 220 -13.08 28.57 -37.04
#